data_AF-X1MUP1-F1
#
_entry.id   AF-X1MUP1-F1
#
_cell.length_a   1.000
_cell.length_b   1.000
_cell.length_c   1.000
_cell.angle_alpha   90.00
_cell.angle_beta   90.00
_cell.angle_gamma   90.00
#
_symmetry.space_group_name_H-M   'P 1'
#
loop_
_entity.id
_entity.type
_entity.pdbx_description
1 polymer ?
#
loop_
_entity_poly.entity_id
_entity_poly.type
_entity_poly.pdbx_seq_one_letter_code
_entity_poly.pdbx_strand_id
1 'polypeptide(L)'
;LEFAHTLLQADTVEAGYQDAATISIINSAIDKAIKTHCGRCFNKEEGAIEHSDGDGSHELWLEDYPVSSVVLYMKTDDDVEFDDVEDLIAPDDYVVYPDTGRIYYMARFIIGHRNIKAVYTKGYSDADMPEDLKTLVCKVEMKNFYGRWKEDSGGLKNYSLAGIKKTFEEGLSPLSLMILDGSYVKKRI
;
A
#
# COMPACT_ATOMS: atom_id res chain seq x y z
N LEU A 1 16.72 24.32 61.32
CA LEU A 1 16.18 24.74 60.02
C LEU A 1 16.01 23.49 59.18
N GLU A 2 14.88 22.80 59.40
CA GLU A 2 14.43 21.66 58.61
C GLU A 2 13.89 22.19 57.28
N PHE A 3 14.43 21.72 56.16
CA PHE A 3 13.79 21.90 54.86
C PHE A 3 13.08 20.60 54.50
N ALA A 4 11.76 20.60 54.67
CA ALA A 4 10.86 19.60 54.15
C ALA A 4 10.92 19.65 52.61
N HIS A 5 11.54 18.64 51.99
CA HIS A 5 11.48 18.46 50.55
C HIS A 5 10.22 17.65 50.23
N THR A 6 9.17 18.37 49.81
CA THR A 6 7.94 17.78 49.28
C THR A 6 8.28 16.96 48.04
N LEU A 7 8.06 15.65 48.11
CA LEU A 7 8.07 14.75 46.96
C LEU A 7 6.87 15.08 46.07
N LEU A 8 7.11 15.77 44.95
CA LEU A 8 6.16 15.79 43.85
C LEU A 8 6.14 14.37 43.26
N GLN A 9 5.07 13.63 43.50
CA GLN A 9 4.79 12.42 42.74
C GLN A 9 4.55 12.83 41.28
N ALA A 10 5.39 12.32 40.38
CA ALA A 10 5.13 12.41 38.96
C ALA A 10 3.95 11.48 38.65
N ASP A 11 2.79 12.07 38.41
CA ASP A 11 1.67 11.37 37.76
C ASP A 11 2.14 10.93 36.36
N THR A 12 2.47 9.66 36.22
CA THR A 12 2.58 9.01 34.91
C THR A 12 1.17 8.88 34.36
N VAL A 13 0.84 9.76 33.41
CA VAL A 13 -0.40 9.70 32.64
C VAL A 13 -0.32 8.47 31.71
N GLU A 14 -0.80 7.32 32.18
CA GLU A 14 -0.99 6.08 31.41
C GLU A 14 -2.17 6.18 30.42
N ALA A 15 -2.14 7.14 29.50
CA ALA A 15 -3.18 7.28 28.46
C ALA A 15 -2.75 6.79 27.05
N GLY A 16 -1.54 6.23 26.90
CA GLY A 16 -0.93 6.08 25.57
C GLY A 16 -1.04 4.72 24.86
N TYR A 17 -1.56 3.66 25.49
CA TYR A 17 -1.42 2.30 24.95
C TYR A 17 -2.59 1.79 24.11
N GLN A 18 -3.82 2.28 24.30
CA GLN A 18 -4.97 1.84 23.48
C GLN A 18 -4.97 2.47 22.07
N ASP A 19 -4.32 3.62 21.90
CA ASP A 19 -4.30 4.34 20.63
C ASP A 19 -3.42 3.66 19.59
N ALA A 20 -2.26 3.11 19.97
CA ALA A 20 -1.33 2.53 18.99
C ALA A 20 -1.90 1.31 18.24
N ALA A 21 -2.54 0.38 18.96
CA ALA A 21 -3.19 -0.78 18.34
C ALA A 21 -4.37 -0.35 17.45
N THR A 22 -5.15 0.63 17.89
CA THR A 22 -6.29 1.16 17.15
C THR A 22 -5.84 1.88 15.87
N ILE A 23 -4.81 2.72 15.96
CA ILE A 23 -4.18 3.39 14.82
C ILE A 23 -3.64 2.36 13.82
N SER A 24 -3.00 1.29 14.29
CA SER A 24 -2.50 0.23 13.41
C SER A 24 -3.63 -0.47 12.64
N ILE A 25 -4.76 -0.76 13.30
CA ILE A 25 -5.93 -1.38 12.65
C ILE A 25 -6.54 -0.43 11.62
N ILE A 26 -6.69 0.86 11.97
CA ILE A 26 -7.23 1.89 11.07
C ILE A 26 -6.33 2.05 9.84
N ASN A 27 -5.02 2.15 10.02
CA ASN A 27 -4.07 2.26 8.90
C ASN A 27 -4.18 1.05 7.97
N SER A 28 -4.20 -0.17 8.52
CA SER A 28 -4.37 -1.39 7.72
C SER A 28 -5.70 -1.42 6.95
N ALA A 29 -6.78 -0.93 7.56
CA ALA A 29 -8.09 -0.83 6.89
C ALA A 29 -8.08 0.20 5.76
N ILE A 30 -7.46 1.36 5.97
CA ILE A 30 -7.28 2.41 4.96
C ILE A 30 -6.43 1.88 3.80
N ASP A 31 -5.29 1.25 4.09
CA ASP A 31 -4.41 0.67 3.07
C ASP A 31 -5.14 -0.36 2.21
N LYS A 32 -5.94 -1.23 2.83
CA LYS A 32 -6.75 -2.20 2.11
C LYS A 32 -7.80 -1.54 1.22
N ALA A 33 -8.46 -0.50 1.71
CA ALA A 33 -9.45 0.25 0.95
C ALA A 33 -8.82 0.96 -0.26
N ILE A 34 -7.67 1.60 -0.05
CA ILE A 34 -6.89 2.27 -1.10
C ILE A 34 -6.38 1.26 -2.13
N LYS A 35 -5.81 0.13 -1.68
CA LYS A 35 -5.33 -0.93 -2.58
C LYS A 35 -6.47 -1.50 -3.43
N THR A 36 -7.64 -1.69 -2.83
CA THR A 36 -8.81 -2.20 -3.55
C THR A 36 -9.32 -1.19 -4.59
N HIS A 37 -9.30 0.11 -4.27
CA HIS A 37 -9.79 1.16 -5.17
C HIS A 37 -8.79 1.52 -6.28
N CYS A 38 -7.53 1.76 -5.90
CA CYS A 38 -6.51 2.26 -6.82
C CYS A 38 -5.66 1.14 -7.42
N GLY A 39 -5.58 -0.02 -6.78
CA GLY A 39 -4.54 -1.03 -7.06
C GLY A 39 -3.16 -0.60 -6.57
N ARG A 40 -3.04 0.48 -5.79
CA ARG A 40 -1.77 1.02 -5.30
C ARG A 40 -1.47 0.59 -3.87
N CYS A 41 -0.19 0.38 -3.58
CA CYS A 41 0.34 0.24 -2.23
C CYS A 41 0.89 1.60 -1.77
N PHE A 42 0.50 2.07 -0.60
CA PHE A 42 0.98 3.37 -0.10
C PHE A 42 2.18 3.20 0.81
N ASN A 43 2.13 2.20 1.70
CA ASN A 43 3.27 1.85 2.52
C ASN A 43 4.40 1.28 1.68
N LYS A 44 5.62 1.75 1.96
CA LYS A 44 6.84 1.19 1.41
C LYS A 44 7.05 -0.23 1.93
N GLU A 45 7.27 -1.16 1.01
CA GLU A 45 7.67 -2.53 1.31
C GLU A 45 8.84 -2.90 0.40
N GLU A 46 9.97 -3.27 0.99
CA GLU A 46 11.20 -3.65 0.30
C GLU A 46 11.26 -5.16 0.11
N GLY A 47 11.83 -5.61 -1.02
CA GLY A 47 12.04 -7.03 -1.27
C GLY A 47 10.76 -7.81 -1.56
N ALA A 48 9.72 -7.16 -2.09
CA ALA A 48 8.56 -7.85 -2.59
C ALA A 48 8.98 -8.77 -3.75
N ILE A 49 8.51 -10.02 -3.73
CA ILE A 49 8.84 -11.03 -4.76
C ILE A 49 7.57 -11.38 -5.51
N GLU A 50 7.62 -11.28 -6.83
CA GLU A 50 6.54 -11.67 -7.73
C GLU A 50 7.08 -12.62 -8.80
N HIS A 51 6.35 -13.72 -9.02
CA HIS A 51 6.65 -14.67 -10.08
C HIS A 51 5.61 -14.53 -11.19
N SER A 52 6.08 -14.52 -12.43
CA SER A 52 5.23 -14.33 -13.60
C SER A 52 5.58 -15.32 -14.69
N ASP A 53 4.60 -15.65 -15.51
CA ASP A 53 4.76 -16.45 -16.72
C ASP A 53 5.24 -15.53 -17.86
N GLY A 54 6.28 -15.94 -18.56
CA GLY A 54 6.69 -15.28 -19.78
C GLY A 54 5.80 -15.69 -20.95
N ASP A 55 5.42 -14.71 -21.77
CA ASP A 55 4.45 -14.87 -22.85
C ASP A 55 5.01 -14.51 -24.24
N GLY A 56 6.32 -14.26 -24.34
CA GLY A 56 6.95 -13.80 -25.58
C GLY A 56 6.81 -12.30 -25.83
N SER A 57 6.15 -11.55 -24.94
CA SER A 57 5.98 -10.10 -25.07
C SER A 57 7.23 -9.35 -24.57
N HIS A 58 7.19 -8.03 -24.75
CA HIS A 58 8.20 -7.10 -24.21
C HIS A 58 7.77 -6.51 -22.86
N GLU A 59 6.54 -6.76 -22.41
CA GLU A 59 5.96 -6.07 -21.27
C GLU A 59 5.65 -7.03 -20.13
N LEU A 60 6.07 -6.66 -18.93
CA LEU A 60 5.69 -7.33 -17.69
C LEU A 60 4.94 -6.34 -16.81
N TRP A 61 3.81 -6.76 -16.25
CA TRP A 61 2.95 -5.93 -15.41
C TRP A 61 2.98 -6.44 -13.98
N LEU A 62 3.59 -5.66 -13.09
CA LEU A 62 3.58 -5.97 -11.66
C LEU A 62 2.19 -5.73 -11.05
N GLU A 63 1.85 -6.54 -10.06
CA GLU A 63 0.60 -6.43 -9.33
C GLU A 63 0.55 -5.10 -8.55
N ASP A 64 1.59 -4.85 -7.77
CA ASP A 64 1.70 -3.71 -6.86
C ASP A 64 2.51 -2.56 -7.47
N TYR A 65 2.05 -1.33 -7.22
CA TYR A 65 2.71 -0.08 -7.63
C TYR A 65 2.31 1.07 -6.69
N PRO A 66 3.04 2.19 -6.61
CA PRO A 66 4.24 2.54 -7.39
C PRO A 66 5.44 1.64 -7.08
N VAL A 67 6.41 1.63 -7.99
CA VAL A 67 7.63 0.81 -7.89
C VAL A 67 8.87 1.69 -7.92
N SER A 68 9.72 1.61 -6.90
CA SER A 68 10.91 2.48 -6.78
C SER A 68 12.20 1.80 -7.25
N SER A 69 12.34 0.49 -7.08
CA SER A 69 13.49 -0.29 -7.53
C SER A 69 13.03 -1.67 -7.97
N VAL A 70 13.59 -2.20 -9.05
CA VAL A 70 13.31 -3.55 -9.56
C VAL A 70 14.62 -4.24 -9.89
N VAL A 71 14.74 -5.50 -9.49
CA VAL A 71 15.72 -6.46 -9.98
C VAL A 71 14.94 -7.59 -10.64
N LEU A 72 15.30 -7.93 -11.87
CA LEU A 72 14.57 -8.87 -12.71
C LEU A 72 15.44 -10.10 -13.00
N TYR A 73 14.85 -11.27 -12.80
CA TYR A 73 15.46 -12.55 -13.12
C TYR A 73 14.59 -13.30 -14.12
N MET A 74 15.21 -13.98 -15.07
CA MET A 74 14.54 -14.79 -16.08
C MET A 74 15.33 -16.06 -16.33
N LYS A 75 14.67 -17.20 -16.11
CA LYS A 75 15.24 -18.51 -16.37
C LYS A 75 15.42 -18.76 -17.85
N THR A 76 16.58 -19.29 -18.21
CA THR A 76 16.88 -19.69 -19.58
C THR A 76 17.07 -21.20 -19.74
N ASP A 77 17.19 -21.94 -18.64
CA ASP A 77 17.41 -23.37 -18.62
C ASP A 77 16.25 -24.15 -17.98
N ASP A 78 16.45 -25.46 -17.79
CA ASP A 78 15.43 -26.38 -17.29
C ASP A 78 15.36 -26.42 -15.75
N ASP A 79 16.10 -25.56 -15.05
CA ASP A 79 16.23 -25.63 -13.60
C ASP A 79 15.08 -24.93 -12.82
N VAL A 80 15.03 -25.19 -11.52
CA VAL A 80 13.96 -24.68 -10.64
C VAL A 80 14.40 -23.44 -9.85
N GLU A 81 15.67 -23.07 -9.87
CA GLU A 81 16.24 -22.04 -8.98
C GLU A 81 16.48 -20.71 -9.71
N PHE A 82 16.86 -19.65 -9.00
CA PHE A 82 17.14 -18.32 -9.60
C PHE A 82 18.43 -17.81 -8.99
N ASP A 83 19.44 -18.66 -8.98
CA ASP A 83 20.73 -18.46 -8.32
C ASP A 83 21.89 -18.28 -9.30
N ASP A 84 21.67 -18.59 -10.58
CA ASP A 84 22.63 -18.36 -11.65
C ASP A 84 22.76 -16.88 -12.00
N VAL A 85 23.99 -16.49 -12.36
CA VAL A 85 24.31 -15.10 -12.74
C VAL A 85 23.67 -14.77 -14.10
N GLU A 86 23.51 -15.79 -14.94
CA GLU A 86 22.90 -15.74 -16.26
C GLU A 86 21.40 -15.43 -16.21
N ASP A 87 20.72 -15.75 -15.10
CA ASP A 87 19.30 -15.44 -14.92
C ASP A 87 19.07 -13.95 -14.65
N LEU A 88 20.09 -13.22 -14.18
CA LEU A 88 19.96 -11.80 -13.86
C LEU A 88 19.92 -10.97 -15.15
N ILE A 89 18.79 -10.30 -15.40
CA ILE A 89 18.68 -9.33 -16.49
C ILE A 89 19.36 -8.03 -16.07
N ALA A 90 20.26 -7.53 -16.94
CA ALA A 90 21.00 -6.32 -16.66
C ALA A 90 20.06 -5.10 -16.57
N PRO A 91 20.25 -4.17 -15.60
CA PRO A 91 19.36 -3.02 -15.41
C PRO A 91 19.22 -2.07 -16.62
N ASP A 92 20.17 -2.12 -17.55
CA ASP A 92 20.15 -1.35 -18.81
C ASP A 92 19.34 -2.01 -19.93
N ASP A 93 18.99 -3.29 -19.79
CA ASP A 93 18.20 -4.02 -20.79
C ASP A 93 16.69 -3.85 -20.60
N TYR A 94 16.24 -3.20 -19.51
CA TYR A 94 14.82 -2.94 -19.26
C TYR A 94 14.55 -1.52 -18.75
N VAL A 95 13.33 -1.05 -18.99
CA VAL A 95 12.82 0.24 -18.53
C VAL A 95 11.66 -0.01 -17.59
N VAL A 96 11.77 0.50 -16.36
CA VAL A 96 10.70 0.45 -15.37
C VAL A 96 9.86 1.72 -15.49
N TYR A 97 8.54 1.57 -15.45
CA TYR A 97 7.56 2.66 -15.33
C TYR A 97 6.97 2.64 -13.91
N PRO A 98 7.55 3.43 -12.96
CA PRO A 98 7.18 3.40 -11.54
C PRO A 98 5.69 3.55 -11.27
N ASP A 99 5.04 4.46 -11.99
CA ASP A 99 3.65 4.85 -11.74
C ASP A 99 2.60 3.84 -12.21
N THR A 100 2.99 2.89 -13.06
CA THR A 100 2.07 1.88 -13.61
C THR A 100 2.43 0.46 -13.19
N GLY A 101 3.65 0.26 -12.66
CA GLY A 101 4.20 -1.07 -12.41
C GLY A 101 4.54 -1.83 -13.70
N ARG A 102 4.65 -1.13 -14.84
CA ARG A 102 5.02 -1.74 -16.12
C ARG A 102 6.54 -1.82 -16.24
N ILE A 103 7.04 -2.95 -16.68
CA ILE A 103 8.44 -3.15 -17.05
C ILE A 103 8.47 -3.45 -18.55
N TYR A 104 9.29 -2.71 -19.28
CA TYR A 104 9.53 -2.93 -20.71
C TYR A 104 10.94 -3.49 -20.90
N TYR A 105 11.03 -4.74 -21.32
CA TYR A 105 12.28 -5.40 -21.66
C TYR A 105 12.63 -5.13 -23.12
N MET A 106 13.87 -4.72 -23.41
CA MET A 106 14.30 -4.41 -24.79
C MET A 106 14.27 -5.66 -25.67
N ALA A 107 14.62 -6.81 -25.12
CA ALA A 107 14.38 -8.11 -25.73
C ALA A 107 12.98 -8.64 -25.36
N ARG A 108 12.71 -9.92 -25.61
CA ARG A 108 11.42 -10.54 -25.29
C ARG A 108 11.54 -11.47 -24.10
N PHE A 109 10.51 -11.49 -23.27
CA PHE A 109 10.38 -12.49 -22.23
C PHE A 109 10.23 -13.87 -22.85
N ILE A 110 11.08 -14.82 -22.46
CA ILE A 110 11.01 -16.20 -22.97
C ILE A 110 9.69 -16.81 -22.54
N ILE A 111 9.02 -17.55 -23.44
CA ILE A 111 7.76 -18.21 -23.11
C ILE A 111 8.04 -19.32 -22.07
N GLY A 112 7.37 -19.25 -20.92
CA GLY A 112 7.57 -20.22 -19.86
C GLY A 112 6.62 -20.00 -18.68
N HIS A 113 6.46 -21.03 -17.86
CA HIS A 113 5.64 -20.97 -16.64
C HIS A 113 6.51 -20.55 -15.45
N ARG A 114 6.12 -19.46 -14.78
CA ARG A 114 6.81 -18.90 -13.61
C ARG A 114 8.32 -18.74 -13.80
N ASN A 115 8.74 -18.46 -15.04
CA ASN A 115 10.14 -18.35 -15.42
C ASN A 115 10.70 -16.94 -15.20
N ILE A 116 9.85 -15.97 -14.83
CA ILE A 116 10.27 -14.62 -14.49
C ILE A 116 10.06 -14.38 -12.99
N LYS A 117 11.07 -13.81 -12.35
CA LYS A 117 11.02 -13.38 -10.94
C LYS A 117 11.40 -11.91 -10.86
N ALA A 118 10.49 -11.09 -10.38
CA ALA A 118 10.75 -9.70 -10.07
C ALA A 118 10.92 -9.52 -8.56
N VAL A 119 12.05 -8.97 -8.13
CA VAL A 119 12.28 -8.53 -6.75
C VAL A 119 12.27 -7.01 -6.74
N TYR A 120 11.31 -6.40 -6.05
CA TYR A 120 11.10 -4.96 -6.13
C TYR A 120 10.69 -4.31 -4.82
N THR A 121 10.84 -2.99 -4.79
CA THR A 121 10.38 -2.15 -3.70
C THR A 121 9.11 -1.43 -4.14
N LYS A 122 7.99 -1.72 -3.46
CA LYS A 122 6.67 -1.15 -3.76
C LYS A 122 6.28 -0.09 -2.75
N GLY A 123 5.42 0.82 -3.17
CA GLY A 123 4.86 1.90 -2.34
C GLY A 123 5.70 3.16 -2.27
N TYR A 124 5.20 4.14 -1.53
CA TYR A 124 5.84 5.45 -1.38
C TYR A 124 6.70 5.48 -0.11
N SER A 125 7.88 6.10 -0.21
CA SER A 125 8.56 6.58 1.00
C SER A 125 7.85 7.83 1.55
N ASP A 126 8.11 8.17 2.81
CA ASP A 126 7.61 9.43 3.40
C ASP A 126 8.03 10.67 2.61
N ALA A 127 9.19 10.61 1.95
CA ALA A 127 9.72 11.69 1.13
C ALA A 127 9.06 11.76 -0.25
N ASP A 128 8.76 10.61 -0.86
CA ASP A 128 8.24 10.52 -2.24
C ASP A 128 6.71 10.61 -2.31
N MET A 129 6.03 10.45 -1.18
CA MET A 129 4.56 10.47 -1.12
C MET A 129 4.02 11.88 -1.46
N PRO A 130 3.19 12.01 -2.52
CA PRO A 130 2.56 13.27 -2.88
C PRO A 130 1.79 13.91 -1.73
N GLU A 131 1.86 15.25 -1.61
CA GLU A 131 1.21 16.00 -0.53
C GLU A 131 -0.33 15.82 -0.53
N ASP A 132 -0.92 15.68 -1.72
CA ASP A 132 -2.35 15.41 -1.88
C ASP A 132 -2.74 14.07 -1.26
N LEU A 133 -1.90 13.04 -1.40
CA LEU A 133 -2.12 11.73 -0.77
C LEU A 133 -1.93 11.81 0.74
N LYS A 134 -0.91 12.52 1.22
CA LYS A 134 -0.67 12.73 2.67
C LYS A 134 -1.89 13.39 3.32
N THR A 135 -2.39 14.46 2.73
CA THR A 135 -3.54 15.19 3.28
C THR A 135 -4.83 14.35 3.23
N LEU A 136 -5.06 13.60 2.14
CA LEU A 136 -6.22 12.72 1.99
C LEU A 136 -6.21 11.59 3.02
N VAL A 137 -5.12 10.84 3.11
CA VAL A 137 -4.98 9.69 4.02
C VAL A 137 -5.04 10.15 5.47
N CYS A 138 -4.22 11.15 5.84
CA CYS A 138 -4.09 11.55 7.25
C CYS A 138 -5.25 12.39 7.76
N LYS A 139 -5.88 13.25 6.94
CA LYS A 139 -6.91 14.18 7.45
C LYS A 139 -8.33 13.73 7.16
N VAL A 140 -8.58 13.16 6.00
CA VAL A 140 -9.95 12.81 5.58
C VAL A 140 -10.26 11.39 6.01
N GLU A 141 -9.45 10.41 5.57
CA GLU A 141 -9.74 9.01 5.83
C GLU A 141 -9.52 8.62 7.30
N MET A 142 -8.41 9.00 7.95
CA MET A 142 -8.24 8.73 9.38
C MET A 142 -9.37 9.33 10.22
N LYS A 143 -9.81 10.57 9.93
CA LYS A 143 -10.93 11.20 10.65
C LYS A 143 -12.25 10.45 10.40
N ASN A 144 -12.50 10.03 9.16
CA ASN A 144 -13.71 9.30 8.80
C ASN A 144 -13.73 7.90 9.43
N PHE A 145 -12.63 7.15 9.36
CA PHE A 145 -12.52 5.82 9.96
C PHE A 145 -12.55 5.87 11.49
N TYR A 146 -11.84 6.82 12.10
CA TYR A 146 -11.87 7.01 13.56
C TYR A 146 -13.25 7.47 14.03
N GLY A 147 -13.88 8.39 13.31
CA GLY A 147 -15.25 8.84 13.58
C GLY A 147 -16.24 7.69 13.48
N ARG A 148 -16.15 6.87 12.41
CA ARG A 148 -16.94 5.65 12.26
C ARG A 148 -16.72 4.69 13.42
N TRP A 149 -15.47 4.38 13.77
CA TRP A 149 -15.15 3.48 14.88
C TRP A 149 -15.73 3.97 16.23
N LYS A 150 -15.65 5.27 16.50
CA LYS A 150 -16.20 5.87 17.73
C LYS A 150 -17.73 5.94 17.74
N GLU A 151 -18.34 6.19 16.58
CA GLU A 151 -19.79 6.17 16.40
C GLU A 151 -20.35 4.75 16.24
N ASP A 152 -19.49 3.77 15.98
CA ASP A 152 -19.91 2.41 15.65
C ASP A 152 -20.53 1.77 16.88
N SER A 153 -21.83 1.58 16.79
CA SER A 153 -22.65 0.83 17.73
C SER A 153 -22.41 -0.69 17.66
N GLY A 154 -21.17 -1.12 17.38
CA GLY A 154 -20.78 -2.54 17.33
C GLY A 154 -21.07 -3.24 15.99
N GLY A 155 -20.84 -2.58 14.85
CA GLY A 155 -20.92 -3.24 13.53
C GLY A 155 -22.32 -3.20 12.88
N LEU A 156 -23.11 -2.18 13.20
CA LEU A 156 -24.43 -1.98 12.59
C LEU A 156 -24.27 -1.34 11.20
N LYS A 157 -24.60 -2.07 10.13
CA LYS A 157 -24.53 -1.55 8.74
C LYS A 157 -25.56 -0.47 8.44
N ASN A 158 -26.68 -0.50 9.14
CA ASN A 158 -27.73 0.50 9.09
C ASN A 158 -28.50 0.50 10.41
N TYR A 159 -29.12 1.61 10.75
CA TYR A 159 -30.16 1.63 11.78
C TYR A 159 -31.29 2.58 11.39
N SER A 160 -32.49 2.24 11.84
CA SER A 160 -33.69 3.03 11.64
C SER A 160 -34.36 3.27 13.00
N LEU A 161 -34.36 4.50 13.48
CA LEU A 161 -34.95 4.89 14.75
C LEU A 161 -35.89 6.07 14.53
N ALA A 162 -37.15 5.92 14.95
CA ALA A 162 -38.18 6.96 14.86
C ALA A 162 -38.33 7.60 13.46
N GLY A 163 -38.24 6.80 12.40
CA GLY A 163 -38.37 7.28 11.01
C GLY A 163 -37.10 7.86 10.40
N ILE A 164 -36.03 8.04 11.18
CA ILE A 164 -34.69 8.40 10.68
C ILE A 164 -33.98 7.11 10.29
N LYS A 165 -33.57 7.01 9.02
CA LYS A 165 -32.70 5.92 8.51
C LYS A 165 -31.28 6.46 8.34
N LYS A 166 -30.30 5.82 8.97
CA LYS A 166 -28.87 6.06 8.71
C LYS A 166 -28.26 4.79 8.12
N THR A 167 -27.63 4.92 6.96
CA THR A 167 -26.82 3.88 6.33
C THR A 167 -25.37 4.28 6.48
N PHE A 168 -24.51 3.38 6.94
CA PHE A 168 -23.08 3.64 6.99
C PHE A 168 -22.48 3.28 5.63
N GLU A 169 -21.79 4.24 5.01
CA GLU A 169 -21.06 3.98 3.78
C GLU A 169 -19.86 3.07 4.08
N GLU A 170 -19.76 1.93 3.39
CA GLU A 170 -18.59 1.07 3.45
C GLU A 170 -17.54 1.60 2.45
N GLY A 171 -16.28 1.71 2.88
CA GLY A 171 -15.16 2.14 2.03
C GLY A 171 -14.74 3.60 2.17
N LEU A 172 -14.03 4.10 1.15
CA LEU A 172 -13.45 5.46 1.12
C LEU A 172 -14.54 6.53 1.01
N SER A 173 -14.28 7.71 1.55
CA SER A 173 -15.24 8.81 1.44
C SER A 173 -15.37 9.32 -0.02
N PRO A 174 -16.53 9.89 -0.41
CA PRO A 174 -16.71 10.42 -1.76
C PRO A 174 -15.67 11.47 -2.18
N LEU A 175 -15.20 12.29 -1.23
CA LEU A 175 -14.14 13.27 -1.48
C LEU A 175 -12.82 12.58 -1.85
N SER A 176 -12.47 11.53 -1.11
CA SER A 176 -11.26 10.75 -1.38
C SER A 176 -11.34 10.03 -2.72
N LEU A 177 -12.50 9.45 -3.05
CA LEU A 177 -12.74 8.83 -4.36
C LEU A 177 -12.53 9.84 -5.50
N MET A 178 -13.08 11.05 -5.38
CA MET A 178 -12.94 12.11 -6.39
C MET A 178 -11.47 12.48 -6.66
N ILE A 179 -10.64 12.54 -5.62
CA ILE A 179 -9.21 12.84 -5.76
C ILE A 179 -8.44 11.64 -6.35
N LEU A 180 -8.76 10.43 -5.91
CA LEU A 180 -8.09 9.21 -6.36
C LEU A 180 -8.40 8.87 -7.82
N ASP A 181 -9.66 9.05 -8.25
CA ASP A 181 -10.11 8.75 -9.61
C ASP A 181 -9.44 9.60 -10.69
N GLY A 182 -9.05 10.83 -10.35
CA GLY A 182 -8.41 11.74 -11.30
C GLY A 182 -6.98 11.33 -11.69
N SER A 183 -6.19 10.89 -10.71
CA SER A 183 -4.73 10.81 -10.85
C SER A 183 -4.11 9.46 -10.47
N TYR A 184 -4.81 8.61 -9.72
CA TYR A 184 -4.19 7.49 -9.03
C TYR A 184 -4.77 6.10 -9.38
N VAL A 185 -5.90 6.03 -10.08
CA VAL A 185 -6.47 4.74 -10.52
C VAL A 185 -5.66 4.12 -11.66
N LYS A 186 -5.40 2.80 -11.57
CA LYS A 186 -4.69 2.02 -12.60
C LYS A 186 -5.44 2.13 -13.93
N LYS A 187 -4.88 2.86 -14.89
CA LYS A 187 -5.36 2.82 -16.28
C LYS A 187 -4.71 1.62 -16.94
N ARG A 188 -5.45 0.52 -17.10
CA ARG A 188 -5.06 -0.54 -18.04
C ARG A 188 -5.29 0.03 -19.44
N ILE A 189 -4.20 0.26 -20.17
CA ILE A 189 -4.23 0.65 -21.58
C ILE A 189 -4.30 -0.64 -22.41
#